data_AF-R6NHM3-F1
#
_entry.id   AF-R6NHM3-F1
#
_cell.length_a   1.000
_cell.length_b   1.000
_cell.length_c   1.000
_cell.angle_alpha   90.00
_cell.angle_beta   90.00
_cell.angle_gamma   90.00
#
_symmetry.space_group_name_H-M   'P 1'
#
loop_
_entity.id
_entity.type
_entity.pdbx_description
1 polymer ?
#
loop_
_entity_poly.entity_id
_entity_poly.type
_entity_poly.pdbx_seq_one_letter_code
_entity_poly.pdbx_strand_id
1 'polypeptide(L)'
;MRKLCQQKGVEIIEAKACPDHIHMLISIPPKYSVSQIMGYLKGKSSLMISDRHANLKYKYGNRHFWARGYYVDTVGRNKKQIAEYIRNQLASDQIADQIGLKEFVDPFTGRENKKA
;
A
#
# COMPACT_ATOMS: atom_id res chain seq x y z
N MET A 1 -4.63 -9.34 7.24
CA MET A 1 -4.90 -9.56 5.80
C MET A 1 -4.90 -11.03 5.41
N ARG A 2 -3.86 -11.82 5.71
CA ARG A 2 -3.76 -13.26 5.32
C ARG A 2 -5.04 -14.08 5.53
N LYS A 3 -5.63 -14.04 6.72
CA LYS A 3 -6.91 -14.73 7.04
C LYS A 3 -8.07 -14.34 6.12
N LEU A 4 -8.19 -13.05 5.79
CA LEU A 4 -9.27 -12.55 4.91
C LEU A 4 -9.07 -13.03 3.47
N CYS A 5 -7.85 -13.01 2.96
CA CYS A 5 -7.55 -13.54 1.62
C CYS A 5 -7.86 -15.03 1.52
N GLN A 6 -7.45 -15.82 2.52
CA GLN A 6 -7.73 -17.25 2.58
C GLN A 6 -9.24 -17.57 2.54
N GLN A 7 -10.06 -16.81 3.28
CA GLN A 7 -11.52 -16.96 3.28
C GLN A 7 -12.18 -16.70 1.91
N LYS A 8 -11.53 -15.93 1.03
CA LYS A 8 -11.99 -15.66 -0.33
C LYS A 8 -11.26 -16.47 -1.39
N GLY A 9 -10.35 -17.37 -1.00
CA GLY A 9 -9.51 -18.11 -1.93
C GLY A 9 -8.56 -17.22 -2.75
N VAL A 10 -8.21 -16.05 -2.21
CA VAL A 10 -7.22 -15.13 -2.81
C VAL A 10 -5.84 -15.57 -2.35
N GLU A 11 -4.96 -15.86 -3.30
CA GLU A 11 -3.58 -16.21 -3.01
C GLU A 11 -2.74 -14.94 -2.83
N ILE A 12 -1.91 -14.89 -1.79
CA ILE A 12 -0.96 -13.81 -1.57
C ILE A 12 0.41 -14.29 -2.05
N ILE A 13 0.90 -13.69 -3.13
CA ILE A 13 2.23 -13.98 -3.69
C ILE A 13 3.28 -13.22 -2.88
N GLU A 14 3.08 -11.91 -2.72
CA GLU A 14 3.93 -11.05 -1.90
C GLU A 14 3.09 -9.97 -1.23
N ALA A 15 3.45 -9.54 -0.03
CA ALA A 15 2.77 -8.43 0.64
C ALA A 15 3.71 -7.74 1.62
N LYS A 16 3.72 -6.41 1.59
CA LYS A 16 4.51 -5.57 2.48
C LYS A 16 3.62 -4.52 3.13
N ALA A 17 3.65 -4.45 4.45
CA ALA A 17 2.97 -3.42 5.20
C ALA A 17 3.95 -2.29 5.52
N CYS A 18 3.64 -1.09 5.05
CA CYS A 18 4.34 0.15 5.37
C CYS A 18 3.59 0.88 6.49
N PRO A 19 4.17 1.94 7.09
CA PRO A 19 3.54 2.65 8.20
C PRO A 19 2.17 3.26 7.89
N ASP A 20 1.94 3.69 6.64
CA ASP A 20 0.77 4.44 6.18
C ASP A 20 -0.01 3.74 5.05
N HIS A 21 0.58 2.74 4.37
CA HIS A 21 -0.05 1.99 3.30
C HIS A 21 0.39 0.51 3.26
N ILE A 22 -0.26 -0.31 2.43
CA ILE A 22 0.11 -1.73 2.22
C ILE A 22 0.20 -2.01 0.73
N HIS A 23 1.33 -2.58 0.31
CA HIS A 23 1.50 -3.15 -1.02
C HIS A 23 1.22 -4.66 -0.99
N MET A 24 0.42 -5.15 -1.95
CA MET A 24 0.12 -6.57 -2.08
C MET A 24 0.14 -7.00 -3.55
N LEU A 25 0.81 -8.10 -3.82
CA LEU A 25 0.70 -8.88 -5.04
C LEU A 25 -0.17 -10.10 -4.76
N ILE A 26 -1.37 -10.11 -5.32
CA ILE A 26 -2.37 -11.14 -5.04
C ILE A 26 -2.90 -11.76 -6.34
N SER A 27 -3.21 -13.05 -6.29
CA SER A 27 -3.93 -13.76 -7.33
C SER A 27 -5.40 -13.85 -6.93
N ILE A 28 -6.28 -13.19 -7.69
CA ILE A 28 -7.72 -13.15 -7.42
C ILE A 28 -8.42 -14.19 -8.30
N PRO A 29 -9.28 -15.06 -7.73
CA PRO A 29 -10.12 -15.95 -8.53
C PRO A 29 -11.01 -15.17 -9.51
N PRO A 30 -11.16 -15.60 -10.78
CA PRO A 30 -11.85 -14.83 -11.82
C PRO A 30 -13.34 -14.60 -11.55
N LYS A 31 -13.93 -15.35 -10.61
CA LYS A 31 -15.32 -15.15 -10.15
C LYS A 31 -15.53 -13.87 -9.32
N TYR A 32 -14.45 -13.25 -8.84
CA TYR A 32 -14.51 -12.02 -8.06
C TYR A 32 -13.95 -10.85 -8.87
N SER A 33 -14.63 -9.71 -8.80
CA SER A 33 -14.04 -8.46 -9.30
C SER A 33 -12.98 -7.94 -8.32
N VAL A 34 -12.03 -7.18 -8.85
CA VAL A 34 -11.03 -6.47 -8.03
C VAL A 34 -11.70 -5.59 -6.97
N SER A 35 -12.74 -4.84 -7.36
CA SER A 35 -13.48 -3.95 -6.45
C SER A 35 -14.16 -4.70 -5.30
N GLN A 36 -14.70 -5.90 -5.56
CA GLN A 36 -15.28 -6.75 -4.52
C GLN A 36 -14.24 -7.20 -3.50
N ILE A 37 -13.07 -7.65 -3.95
CA ILE A 37 -11.98 -8.06 -3.06
C ILE A 37 -11.45 -6.87 -2.27
N MET A 38 -11.22 -5.72 -2.90
CA MET A 38 -10.74 -4.53 -2.20
C MET A 38 -11.74 -4.01 -1.17
N GLY A 39 -13.02 -3.97 -1.50
CA GLY A 39 -14.09 -3.61 -0.56
C GLY A 39 -14.14 -4.57 0.64
N TYR A 40 -14.05 -5.87 0.40
CA TYR A 40 -14.02 -6.89 1.45
C TYR A 40 -12.79 -6.74 2.37
N LEU A 41 -11.61 -6.64 1.77
CA LEU A 41 -10.34 -6.54 2.49
C LEU A 41 -10.28 -5.27 3.34
N LYS A 42 -10.57 -4.09 2.76
CA LYS A 42 -10.56 -2.81 3.48
C LYS A 42 -11.64 -2.76 4.56
N GLY A 43 -12.86 -3.20 4.24
CA GLY A 43 -13.98 -3.19 5.18
C GLY A 43 -13.76 -4.10 6.39
N LYS A 44 -13.46 -5.38 6.17
CA LYS A 44 -13.28 -6.33 7.28
C LYS A 44 -12.02 -6.05 8.09
N SER A 45 -10.92 -5.62 7.46
CA SER A 45 -9.72 -5.26 8.22
C SER A 45 -9.95 -4.03 9.10
N SER A 46 -10.66 -3.00 8.61
CA SER A 46 -10.99 -1.81 9.41
C SER A 46 -11.77 -2.19 10.68
N LEU A 47 -12.74 -3.11 10.57
CA LEU A 47 -13.47 -3.63 11.73
C LEU A 47 -12.55 -4.41 12.70
N MET A 48 -11.75 -5.34 12.18
CA MET A 48 -10.84 -6.16 12.99
C MET A 48 -9.76 -5.36 13.71
N ILE A 49 -9.32 -4.23 13.14
CA ILE A 49 -8.36 -3.31 13.75
C ILE A 49 -9.06 -2.46 14.81
N SER A 50 -10.25 -1.93 14.51
CA SER A 50 -11.03 -1.14 15.46
C SER A 50 -11.39 -1.93 16.71
N ASP A 51 -11.69 -3.22 16.55
CA ASP A 51 -12.02 -4.15 17.64
C ASP A 51 -10.79 -4.46 18.51
N ARG A 52 -9.63 -4.74 17.89
CA ARG A 52 -8.39 -5.08 18.63
C ARG A 52 -7.67 -3.88 19.24
N HIS A 53 -7.82 -2.71 18.64
CA HIS A 53 -7.10 -1.50 19.03
C HIS A 53 -8.09 -0.37 19.28
N ALA A 54 -8.99 -0.58 20.25
CA ALA A 54 -10.01 0.39 20.65
C ALA A 54 -9.42 1.80 20.96
N ASN A 55 -8.16 1.86 21.41
CA ASN A 55 -7.45 3.10 21.71
C ASN A 55 -7.17 3.97 20.46
N LEU A 56 -7.12 3.40 19.25
CA LEU A 56 -6.98 4.16 17.99
C LEU A 56 -8.17 5.10 17.74
N LYS A 57 -9.33 4.80 18.35
CA LYS A 57 -10.53 5.64 18.30
C LYS A 57 -10.27 7.07 18.81
N TYR A 58 -9.36 7.23 19.77
CA TYR A 58 -9.02 8.52 20.36
C TYR A 58 -7.99 9.31 19.53
N LYS A 59 -7.14 8.63 18.76
CA LYS A 59 -6.06 9.28 17.98
C LYS A 59 -6.51 9.72 16.59
N TYR A 60 -7.46 9.02 15.97
CA TYR A 60 -7.88 9.27 14.58
C TYR A 60 -9.29 9.83 14.43
N GLY A 61 -10.10 9.91 15.51
CA GLY A 61 -11.39 10.61 15.61
C GLY A 61 -12.53 10.05 14.75
N ASN A 62 -12.26 9.81 13.47
CA ASN A 62 -13.11 9.17 12.49
C ASN A 62 -12.79 7.66 12.42
N ARG A 63 -13.83 6.82 12.36
CA ARG A 63 -13.72 5.34 12.28
C ARG A 63 -13.22 4.83 10.92
N HIS A 64 -12.46 5.63 10.18
CA HIS A 64 -11.95 5.30 8.86
C HIS A 64 -10.46 4.95 8.95
N PHE A 65 -10.14 3.66 8.87
CA PHE A 65 -8.75 3.19 8.89
C PHE A 65 -8.06 3.32 7.52
N TRP A 66 -8.81 3.15 6.43
CA TRP A 66 -8.29 3.23 5.07
C TRP A 66 -8.80 4.47 4.33
N ALA A 67 -7.97 5.01 3.43
CA ALA A 67 -8.42 5.99 2.44
C ALA A 67 -9.58 5.43 1.59
N ARG A 68 -10.41 6.30 1.01
CA ARG A 68 -11.52 5.88 0.13
C ARG A 68 -11.01 5.14 -1.12
N GLY A 69 -9.98 5.68 -1.76
CA GLY A 69 -9.38 5.10 -2.97
C GLY A 69 -8.49 3.88 -2.71
N TYR A 70 -8.09 3.21 -3.78
CA TYR A 70 -7.04 2.21 -3.82
C TYR A 70 -6.39 2.23 -5.21
N TYR A 71 -5.11 1.87 -5.29
CA TYR A 71 -4.42 1.67 -6.56
C TYR A 71 -4.44 0.18 -6.91
N VAL A 72 -4.60 -0.13 -8.20
CA VAL A 72 -4.50 -1.49 -8.72
C VAL A 72 -3.90 -1.46 -10.11
N ASP A 73 -3.02 -2.43 -10.37
CA ASP A 73 -2.49 -2.71 -11.70
C ASP A 73 -2.49 -4.22 -11.95
N THR A 74 -2.70 -4.62 -13.20
CA THR A 74 -2.73 -6.03 -13.60
C THR A 74 -1.34 -6.51 -13.98
N VAL A 75 -0.89 -7.59 -13.33
CA VAL A 75 0.46 -8.09 -13.53
C VAL A 75 0.48 -9.29 -14.47
N GLY A 76 1.07 -9.10 -15.65
CA GLY A 76 1.24 -10.14 -16.67
C GLY A 76 2.48 -11.01 -16.45
N ARG A 77 3.37 -11.07 -17.46
CA ARG A 77 4.54 -11.97 -17.48
C ARG A 77 5.67 -11.59 -16.52
N ASN A 78 5.76 -10.34 -16.07
CA ASN A 78 6.86 -9.83 -15.22
C ASN A 78 6.62 -10.01 -13.72
N LYS A 79 6.11 -11.18 -13.29
CA LYS A 79 5.80 -11.44 -11.87
C LYS A 79 7.02 -11.35 -10.95
N LYS A 80 8.20 -11.78 -11.42
CA LYS A 80 9.44 -11.80 -10.61
C LYS A 80 9.94 -10.40 -10.26
N GLN A 81 10.01 -9.52 -11.26
CA GLN A 81 10.46 -8.13 -11.06
C GLN A 81 9.53 -7.36 -10.11
N ILE A 82 8.22 -7.59 -10.22
CA ILE A 82 7.23 -6.88 -9.39
C ILE A 82 7.20 -7.42 -7.96
N ALA A 83 7.42 -8.73 -7.77
CA ALA A 83 7.61 -9.31 -6.45
C ALA A 83 8.85 -8.71 -5.74
N GLU A 84 9.97 -8.57 -6.47
CA GLU A 84 11.19 -7.95 -5.96
C GLU A 84 11.00 -6.46 -5.65
N TYR A 85 10.30 -5.72 -6.51
CA TYR A 85 9.93 -4.33 -6.27
C TYR A 85 9.11 -4.18 -4.97
N ILE A 86 8.06 -4.99 -4.78
CA ILE A 86 7.24 -4.95 -3.56
C ILE A 86 8.05 -5.28 -2.31
N ARG A 87 9.01 -6.22 -2.41
CA ARG A 87 9.91 -6.54 -1.32
C ARG A 87 10.80 -5.36 -0.93
N ASN A 88 11.23 -4.57 -1.91
CA ASN A 88 12.13 -3.44 -1.71
C ASN A 88 11.42 -2.10 -1.47
N GLN A 89 10.07 -2.08 -1.43
CA GLN A 89 9.32 -0.81 -1.40
C GLN A 89 9.70 0.15 -0.29
N LEU A 90 9.87 -0.30 0.96
CA LEU A 90 10.35 0.57 2.05
C LEU A 90 11.66 1.33 1.73
N ALA A 91 12.58 0.72 0.97
CA ALA A 91 13.82 1.40 0.58
C ALA A 91 13.55 2.44 -0.52
N SER A 92 12.70 2.11 -1.49
CA SER A 92 12.29 3.04 -2.55
C SER A 92 11.48 4.23 -2.00
N ASP A 93 10.56 3.99 -1.07
CA ASP A 93 9.78 5.04 -0.40
C ASP A 93 10.70 5.96 0.41
N GLN A 94 11.67 5.41 1.15
CA GLN A 94 12.65 6.19 1.89
C GLN A 94 13.53 7.07 0.99
N ILE A 95 13.87 6.56 -0.21
CA ILE A 95 14.62 7.33 -1.22
C ILE A 95 13.73 8.44 -1.82
N ALA A 96 12.47 8.14 -2.16
CA ALA A 96 11.53 9.12 -2.70
C ALA A 96 11.24 10.26 -1.69
N ASP A 97 11.06 9.92 -0.41
CA ASP A 97 10.87 10.89 0.67
C ASP A 97 12.13 11.78 0.86
N GLN A 98 13.34 11.22 0.68
CA GLN A 98 14.58 12.01 0.69
C GLN A 98 14.73 12.92 -0.53
N ILE A 99 14.29 12.46 -1.71
CA ILE A 99 14.32 13.27 -2.95
C ILE A 99 13.34 14.45 -2.84
N GLY A 100 12.17 14.24 -2.23
CA GLY A 100 11.20 15.31 -1.96
C GLY A 100 11.68 16.37 -0.95
N LEU A 101 12.71 16.06 -0.15
CA LEU A 101 13.24 16.97 0.88
C LEU A 101 14.46 17.79 0.40
N LYS A 102 15.11 17.42 -0.71
CA LYS A 102 16.23 18.17 -1.29
C LYS A 102 16.05 18.33 -2.79
N GLU A 103 15.39 19.41 -3.20
CA GLU A 103 15.54 19.96 -4.55
C GLU A 103 16.98 20.47 -4.70
N PHE A 104 17.90 19.58 -5.08
CA PHE A 104 19.28 19.96 -5.39
C PHE A 104 19.38 20.83 -6.65
N VAL A 105 18.32 20.89 -7.46
CA VAL A 105 18.24 21.67 -8.69
C VAL A 105 16.92 22.42 -8.73
N ASP A 106 16.98 23.74 -8.86
CA ASP A 106 15.81 24.62 -9.00
C ASP A 106 15.05 24.30 -10.31
N PRO A 107 13.75 23.94 -10.26
CA PRO A 107 13.00 23.48 -11.43
C PRO A 107 12.66 24.59 -12.44
N PHE A 108 12.85 25.87 -12.12
CA PHE A 108 12.59 26.99 -13.04
C PHE A 108 13.87 27.53 -13.66
N THR A 109 15.02 27.39 -12.99
CA THR A 109 16.30 27.96 -13.44
C THR A 109 17.36 26.92 -13.79
N GLY A 110 17.18 25.65 -13.40
CA GLY A 110 18.11 24.55 -13.67
C GLY A 110 19.44 24.64 -12.94
N ARG A 111 19.56 25.51 -11.92
CA ARG A 111 20.81 25.73 -11.18
C ARG A 111 20.91 24.79 -9.99
N GLU A 112 22.10 24.22 -9.77
CA GLU A 112 22.40 23.43 -8.58
C GLU A 112 22.46 24.32 -7.33
N ASN A 113 21.72 23.94 -6.29
CA ASN A 113 21.65 24.69 -5.04
C ASN A 113 22.78 24.22 -4.10
N LYS A 114 23.94 24.88 -4.16
CA LYS A 114 25.16 24.51 -3.39
C LYS A 114 25.10 24.76 -1.87
N LYS A 115 23.91 24.90 -1.28
CA LYS A 115 23.70 25.15 0.16
C LYS A 115 22.78 24.10 0.82
N ALA A 116 22.88 22.84 0.41
CA ALA A 116 22.20 21.71 1.04
C ALA A 116 23.18 20.70 1.64
#